data_AF-A0A2S9A8E7-F1
#
_entry.id   AF-A0A2S9A8E7-F1
#
_cell.length_a   1.000
_cell.length_b   1.000
_cell.length_c   1.000
_cell.angle_alpha   90.00
_cell.angle_beta   90.00
_cell.angle_gamma   90.00
#
_symmetry.space_group_name_H-M   'P 1'
#
loop_
_entity.id
_entity.type
_entity.pdbx_description
1 polymer ?
#
loop_
_entity_poly.entity_id
_entity_poly.type
_entity_poly.pdbx_seq_one_letter_code
_entity_poly.pdbx_strand_id
1 'polypeptide(L)'
;MEPVRTCVGCRARAPRSTLLRVVSQNDILIIDESAVLPGRGAWVHPTRECMDAALRRRAFGRALRVSTILDTQTIEDYSPRNKG
;
A
#
# COMPACT_ATOMS: atom_id res chain seq x y z
N MET A 1 -8.44 0.34 21.45
CA MET A 1 -8.39 -0.76 20.46
C MET A 1 -7.69 -0.23 19.23
N GLU A 2 -6.61 -0.87 18.78
CA GLU A 2 -5.91 -0.46 17.56
C GLU A 2 -6.74 -0.84 16.31
N PRO A 3 -6.90 0.05 15.33
CA PRO A 3 -7.60 -0.31 14.09
C PRO A 3 -6.89 -1.43 13.35
N VAL A 4 -7.63 -2.47 12.96
CA VAL A 4 -7.13 -3.55 12.10
C VAL A 4 -7.44 -3.24 10.64
N ARG A 5 -6.50 -3.58 9.74
CA ARG A 5 -6.64 -3.43 8.29
C ARG A 5 -6.24 -4.74 7.59
N THR A 6 -6.65 -4.87 6.34
CA THR A 6 -6.31 -6.01 5.49
C THR A 6 -5.21 -5.59 4.52
N CYS A 7 -4.10 -6.33 4.51
CA CYS A 7 -3.05 -6.17 3.52
C CYS A 7 -3.60 -6.48 2.11
N VAL A 8 -3.46 -5.56 1.16
CA VAL A 8 -3.94 -5.76 -0.22
C VAL A 8 -3.11 -6.78 -1.01
N GLY A 9 -1.86 -7.03 -0.60
CA GLY A 9 -0.96 -8.02 -1.16
C GLY A 9 -1.30 -9.46 -0.75
N CYS A 10 -1.19 -9.76 0.55
CA CYS A 10 -1.38 -11.11 1.09
C CYS A 10 -2.78 -11.41 1.65
N ARG A 11 -3.67 -10.41 1.78
CA ARG A 11 -5.02 -10.52 2.37
C ARG A 11 -5.10 -10.86 3.86
N ALA A 12 -3.98 -11.00 4.55
CA ALA A 12 -3.96 -11.11 6.01
C ALA A 12 -4.43 -9.81 6.69
N ARG A 13 -5.03 -9.95 7.86
CA ARG A 13 -5.41 -8.84 8.74
C ARG A 13 -4.26 -8.54 9.70
N ALA A 14 -3.94 -7.27 9.91
CA ALA A 14 -2.91 -6.85 10.84
C ALA A 14 -3.26 -5.50 11.48
N PRO A 15 -2.67 -5.16 12.63
CA PRO A 15 -2.82 -3.84 13.22
C PRO A 15 -2.35 -2.75 12.23
N ARG A 16 -3.02 -1.58 12.24
CA ARG A 16 -2.70 -0.48 11.33
C ARG A 16 -1.22 -0.08 11.43
N SER A 17 -0.64 -0.10 12.62
CA SER A 17 0.76 0.28 12.87
C SER A 17 1.80 -0.63 12.21
N THR A 18 1.42 -1.85 11.82
CA THR A 18 2.31 -2.82 11.17
C THR A 18 2.19 -2.81 9.64
N LEU A 19 1.43 -1.86 9.08
CA LEU A 19 1.12 -1.75 7.66
C LEU A 19 1.52 -0.37 7.15
N LEU A 20 1.96 -0.31 5.90
CA LEU A 20 2.08 0.93 5.16
C LEU A 20 0.75 1.29 4.51
N ARG A 21 0.38 2.57 4.59
CA ARG A 21 -0.70 3.12 3.77
C ARG A 21 -0.14 3.54 2.42
N VAL A 22 -0.88 3.24 1.36
CA VAL A 22 -0.62 3.71 0.02
C VAL A 22 -1.85 4.48 -0.45
N VAL A 23 -1.63 5.64 -1.07
CA VAL A 23 -2.68 6.45 -1.70
C VAL A 23 -2.35 6.64 -3.19
N SER A 24 -3.30 7.19 -3.96
CA SER A 24 -3.03 7.69 -5.30
C SER A 24 -3.25 9.20 -5.33
N GLN A 25 -2.30 9.92 -5.93
CA GLN A 25 -2.44 11.33 -6.29
C GLN A 25 -1.97 11.50 -7.73
N ASN A 26 -2.80 12.10 -8.58
CA ASN A 26 -2.49 12.30 -10.00
C ASN A 26 -1.97 11.02 -10.68
N ASP A 27 -2.67 9.90 -10.45
CA ASP A 27 -2.32 8.56 -10.94
C ASP A 27 -0.99 7.98 -10.45
N ILE A 28 -0.32 8.61 -9.48
CA ILE A 28 0.94 8.13 -8.88
C ILE A 28 0.64 7.46 -7.54
N LEU A 29 1.20 6.27 -7.31
CA LEU A 29 1.16 5.62 -6.00
C LEU A 29 2.14 6.26 -5.03
N ILE A 30 1.66 6.67 -3.86
CA ILE A 30 2.47 7.32 -2.82
C ILE A 30 2.37 6.50 -1.52
N ILE A 31 3.52 6.20 -0.91
CA ILE A 31 3.59 5.62 0.44
C ILE A 31 3.36 6.73 1.46
N ASP A 32 2.28 6.60 2.23
CA ASP A 32 1.84 7.55 3.25
C ASP A 32 2.09 6.94 4.63
N GLU A 33 3.35 6.90 5.06
CA GLU A 33 3.76 6.24 6.32
C GLU A 33 3.02 6.81 7.55
N SER A 34 2.84 8.13 7.59
CA SER A 34 2.11 8.83 8.67
C SER A 34 0.59 8.72 8.53
N ALA A 35 0.12 8.24 7.38
CA ALA A 35 -1.28 8.04 7.05
C ALA A 35 -2.14 9.31 7.21
N VAL A 36 -1.61 10.42 6.69
CA VAL A 36 -2.21 11.77 6.75
C VAL A 36 -2.67 12.30 5.40
N LEU A 37 -2.25 11.68 4.29
CA LEU A 37 -2.63 12.14 2.96
C LEU A 37 -4.14 11.95 2.70
N PRO A 38 -4.78 12.87 1.97
CA PRO A 38 -6.21 12.79 1.71
C PRO A 38 -6.55 11.62 0.77
N GLY A 39 -7.83 11.24 0.74
CA GLY A 39 -8.37 10.25 -0.20
C GLY A 39 -8.36 8.80 0.30
N ARG A 40 -8.74 7.89 -0.60
CA ARG A 40 -8.83 6.46 -0.31
C ARG A 40 -7.42 5.89 -0.11
N GLY A 41 -7.24 5.08 0.93
CA GLY A 41 -5.97 4.38 1.20
C GLY A 41 -6.08 2.88 1.03
N ALA A 42 -5.05 2.28 0.45
CA ALA A 42 -4.77 0.85 0.48
C ALA A 42 -3.76 0.57 1.60
N TRP A 43 -3.85 -0.59 2.24
CA TRP A 43 -2.92 -0.99 3.31
C TRP A 43 -2.13 -2.21 2.86
N VAL A 44 -0.83 -2.22 3.08
CA VAL A 44 0.07 -3.30 2.64
C VAL A 44 1.15 -3.55 3.69
N HIS A 45 1.57 -4.80 3.88
CA HIS A 45 2.72 -5.05 4.74
C HIS A 45 3.99 -4.45 4.13
N PRO A 46 4.92 -3.95 4.97
CA PRO A 46 6.20 -3.40 4.52
C PRO A 46 7.18 -4.51 4.09
N THR A 47 6.75 -5.42 3.20
CA THR A 47 7.61 -6.49 2.68
C THR A 47 7.54 -6.50 1.16
N ARG A 48 8.66 -6.88 0.52
CA ARG A 48 8.77 -6.93 -0.94
C ARG A 48 7.72 -7.87 -1.54
N GLU A 49 7.48 -9.01 -0.89
CA GLU A 49 6.50 -10.02 -1.32
C GLU A 49 5.08 -9.44 -1.36
N CYS A 50 4.71 -8.63 -0.36
CA CYS A 50 3.38 -8.01 -0.30
C CYS A 50 3.23 -6.89 -1.33
N MET A 51 4.29 -6.09 -1.55
CA MET A 51 4.30 -5.05 -2.60
C MET A 51 4.16 -5.67 -3.99
N ASP A 52 5.02 -6.65 -4.33
CA ASP A 52 5.00 -7.33 -5.62
C ASP A 52 3.67 -8.06 -5.87
N ALA A 53 3.13 -8.71 -4.84
CA ALA A 53 1.82 -9.36 -4.93
C ALA A 53 0.69 -8.35 -5.18
N ALA A 54 0.75 -7.16 -4.58
CA ALA A 54 -0.22 -6.11 -4.78
C ALA A 54 -0.14 -5.53 -6.20
N LEU A 55 1.07 -5.31 -6.73
CA LEU A 55 1.29 -4.86 -8.12
C LEU A 55 0.78 -5.89 -9.13
N ARG A 56 1.26 -7.14 -9.05
CA ARG A 56 0.89 -8.24 -9.95
C ARG A 56 -0.62 -8.48 -10.03
N ARG A 57 -1.33 -8.31 -8.90
CA ARG A 57 -2.79 -8.52 -8.81
C ARG A 57 -3.62 -7.26 -9.04
N ARG A 58 -2.98 -6.16 -9.47
CA ARG A 58 -3.59 -4.81 -9.62
C ARG A 58 -4.41 -4.43 -8.38
N ALA A 59 -3.90 -4.76 -7.21
CA ALA A 59 -4.65 -4.65 -5.95
C ALA A 59 -4.77 -3.19 -5.51
N PHE A 60 -3.76 -2.36 -5.77
CA PHE A 60 -3.81 -0.92 -5.48
C PHE A 60 -4.92 -0.22 -6.27
N GLY A 61 -4.97 -0.37 -7.60
CA GLY A 61 -6.04 0.23 -8.41
C GLY A 61 -7.45 -0.13 -7.92
N ARG A 62 -7.69 -1.42 -7.61
CA ARG A 62 -8.97 -1.87 -7.04
C ARG A 62 -9.25 -1.27 -5.66
N ALA A 63 -8.26 -1.30 -4.77
CA ALA A 63 -8.41 -0.80 -3.40
C ALA A 63 -8.57 0.73 -3.35
N LEU A 64 -7.96 1.45 -4.30
CA LEU A 64 -8.00 2.91 -4.42
C LEU A 64 -9.16 3.40 -5.31
N ARG A 65 -9.84 2.49 -6.02
CA ARG A 65 -10.89 2.80 -7.01
C ARG A 65 -10.41 3.69 -8.15
N VAL A 66 -9.20 3.41 -8.64
CA VAL A 66 -8.59 4.09 -9.79
C VAL A 66 -8.79 3.20 -11.03
N SER A 67 -9.35 3.78 -12.09
CA SER A 67 -9.61 3.11 -13.38
C SER A 67 -8.55 3.38 -14.45
N THR A 68 -7.67 4.35 -14.21
CA THR A 68 -6.52 4.71 -15.04
C THR A 68 -5.32 3.80 -14.76
N ILE A 69 -4.30 3.89 -15.61
CA ILE A 69 -3.00 3.28 -15.35
C ILE A 69 -2.33 4.06 -14.23
N LEU A 70 -1.87 3.34 -13.21
CA LEU A 70 -1.14 3.93 -12.10
C LEU A 70 0.37 3.87 -12.36
N ASP A 71 1.07 4.94 -12.05
CA ASP A 71 2.52 4.92 -11.88
C ASP A 71 2.86 4.17 -10.57
N THR A 72 3.58 3.07 -10.73
CA THR A 72 3.93 2.12 -9.66
C THR A 72 5.36 2.26 -9.17
N GLN A 73 6.15 3.19 -9.71
CA GLN A 73 7.59 3.27 -9.46
C GLN A 73 7.93 3.38 -7.97
N THR A 74 7.19 4.20 -7.21
CA THR A 74 7.40 4.34 -5.75
C THR A 74 7.24 3.01 -4.98
N ILE A 75 6.39 2.10 -5.48
CA ILE A 75 6.21 0.77 -4.87
C ILE A 75 7.27 -0.22 -5.35
N GLU A 76 7.69 -0.12 -6.60
CA GLU A 76 8.73 -0.97 -7.19
C GLU A 76 10.11 -0.70 -6.56
N ASP A 77 10.39 0.57 -6.29
CA ASP A 77 11.62 1.05 -5.65
C ASP A 77 11.60 0.89 -4.12
N TYR A 78 10.47 0.42 -3.55
CA TYR A 78 10.35 0.24 -2.11
C TYR A 78 11.35 -0.80 -1.60
N SER A 79 12.29 -0.34 -0.77
CA SER A 79 13.18 -1.18 0.00
C SER A 79 12.73 -1.17 1.47
N PRO A 80 12.38 -2.32 2.07
CA PRO A 80 12.06 -2.36 3.48
C PRO A 80 13.27 -1.91 4.27
N ARG A 81 13.08 -0.89 5.12
CA ARG A 81 14.11 -0.50 6.08
C ARG A 81 14.28 -1.67 7.03
N ASN A 82 15.44 -2.32 6.99
CA ASN A 82 15.86 -3.21 8.07
C ASN A 82 15.92 -2.34 9.33
N LYS A 83 14.94 -2.48 10.22
CA LYS A 83 15.13 -2.06 11.60
C LYS A 83 16.12 -3.06 12.20
N GLY A 84 17.40 -2.67 12.21
CA GLY A 84 18.41 -3.30 13.05
C GLY A 84 18.08 -3.13 14.52
#